data_AF-A0AA37VKB2-F1
#
_entry.id   AF-A0AA37VKB2-F1
#
_cell.length_a   1.000
_cell.length_b   1.000
_cell.length_c   1.000
_cell.angle_alpha   90.00
_cell.angle_beta   90.00
_cell.angle_gamma   90.00
#
_symmetry.space_group_name_H-M   'P 1'
#
loop_
_entity.id
_entity.type
_entity.pdbx_description
1 polymer ?
#
loop_
_entity_poly.entity_id
_entity_poly.type
_entity_poly.pdbx_seq_one_letter_code
_entity_poly.pdbx_strand_id
1 'polypeptide(L)'
;MVKRSKTGAKPGPKVAPDEVKTERVTMRMHPHLVYILDARAKEANLSRSAYLERVIIGWVQADPRNPRIDSRGMFIPGAQSPRRYQETQASAFGAKFKTFSDAHEVILGTPAPQRWIEEPDRYMPAEYEPPEDEELSDQAKAWIAKRLKPK
;
A
#
# COMPACT_ATOMS: atom_id res chain seq x y z
N MET A 1 -25.04 51.15 1.86
CA MET A 1 -25.64 49.80 1.72
C MET A 1 -24.72 48.98 0.80
N VAL A 2 -23.85 48.14 1.34
CA VAL A 2 -22.82 47.41 0.57
C VAL A 2 -23.28 45.97 0.33
N LYS A 3 -23.53 45.60 -0.94
CA LYS A 3 -23.88 44.24 -1.34
C LYS A 3 -22.61 43.37 -1.34
N ARG A 4 -22.53 42.39 -0.42
CA ARG A 4 -21.50 41.33 -0.45
C ARG A 4 -21.87 40.32 -1.53
N SER A 5 -21.01 40.14 -2.53
CA SER A 5 -21.09 39.04 -3.49
C SER A 5 -20.67 37.73 -2.81
N LYS A 6 -21.55 36.73 -2.81
CA LYS A 6 -21.23 35.34 -2.46
C LYS A 6 -20.46 34.72 -3.63
N THR A 7 -19.16 34.59 -3.50
CA THR A 7 -18.36 33.70 -4.35
C THR A 7 -18.70 32.26 -4.00
N GLY A 8 -19.49 31.61 -4.85
CA GLY A 8 -19.76 30.17 -4.75
C GLY A 8 -18.45 29.40 -4.94
N ALA A 9 -18.06 28.63 -3.92
CA ALA A 9 -16.95 27.70 -4.01
C ALA A 9 -17.24 26.68 -5.12
N LYS A 10 -16.34 26.57 -6.10
CA LYS A 10 -16.41 25.51 -7.11
C LYS A 10 -16.33 24.16 -6.38
N PRO A 11 -17.22 23.20 -6.67
CA PRO A 11 -17.13 21.86 -6.08
C PRO A 11 -15.77 21.26 -6.46
N GLY A 12 -15.07 20.75 -5.44
CA GLY A 12 -13.80 20.07 -5.63
C GLY A 12 -13.94 18.83 -6.53
N PRO A 13 -12.82 18.25 -6.98
CA PRO A 13 -12.83 17.04 -7.80
C PRO A 13 -13.67 15.96 -7.12
N LYS A 14 -14.53 15.27 -7.89
CA LYS A 14 -15.26 14.10 -7.40
C LYS A 14 -14.23 13.02 -7.06
N VAL A 15 -14.01 12.82 -5.77
CA VAL A 15 -13.26 11.67 -5.24
C VAL A 15 -14.06 10.43 -5.61
N ALA A 16 -13.42 9.47 -6.27
CA ALA A 16 -14.09 8.23 -6.63
C ALA A 16 -14.48 7.47 -5.34
N PRO A 17 -15.61 6.75 -5.30
CA PRO A 17 -16.12 6.11 -4.07
C PRO A 17 -15.10 5.18 -3.39
N ASP A 18 -14.21 4.57 -4.18
CA ASP A 18 -13.10 3.71 -3.78
C ASP A 18 -11.87 4.47 -3.23
N GLU A 19 -11.76 5.78 -3.46
CA GLU A 19 -10.73 6.64 -2.87
C GLU A 19 -11.12 7.18 -1.48
N VAL A 20 -12.36 6.93 -1.03
CA VAL A 20 -12.81 7.34 0.31
C VAL A 20 -12.19 6.40 1.33
N LYS A 21 -11.29 6.92 2.17
CA LYS A 21 -10.76 6.20 3.33
C LYS A 21 -11.92 5.88 4.29
N THR A 22 -12.40 4.64 4.26
CA THR A 22 -13.58 4.20 4.98
C THR A 22 -13.30 3.87 6.45
N GLU A 23 -12.07 3.44 6.76
CA GLU A 23 -11.69 2.99 8.10
C GLU A 23 -10.72 3.94 8.81
N ARG A 24 -10.94 4.13 10.11
CA ARG A 24 -10.10 4.97 10.98
C ARG A 24 -9.35 4.12 11.99
N VAL A 25 -8.02 4.12 11.87
CA VAL A 25 -7.14 3.53 12.89
C VAL A 25 -6.95 4.54 14.03
N THR A 26 -7.28 4.13 15.25
CA THR A 26 -7.01 4.91 16.47
C THR A 26 -6.00 4.16 17.34
N MET A 27 -4.86 4.79 17.65
CA MET A 27 -3.76 4.19 18.39
C MET A 27 -3.29 5.10 19.52
N ARG A 28 -2.93 4.50 20.66
CA ARG A 28 -2.26 5.20 21.77
C ARG A 28 -0.75 5.05 21.60
N MET A 29 -0.04 6.17 21.63
CA MET A 29 1.42 6.23 21.46
C MET A 29 2.05 7.08 22.56
N HIS A 30 3.29 6.75 22.92
CA HIS A 30 4.09 7.58 23.81
C HIS A 30 4.32 8.97 23.19
N PRO A 31 4.24 10.08 23.95
CA PRO A 31 4.39 11.43 23.41
C PRO A 31 5.71 11.66 22.65
N HIS A 32 6.82 11.08 23.11
CA HIS A 32 8.11 11.20 22.43
C HIS A 32 8.11 10.51 21.05
N LEU A 33 7.41 9.39 20.91
CA LEU A 33 7.26 8.73 19.62
C LEU A 33 6.47 9.62 18.65
N VAL A 34 5.39 10.24 19.14
CA VAL A 34 4.59 11.20 18.35
C VAL A 34 5.46 12.37 17.87
N TYR A 35 6.29 12.92 18.75
CA TYR A 35 7.21 14.01 18.41
C TYR A 35 8.18 13.62 17.28
N ILE A 36 8.81 12.44 17.38
CA ILE A 36 9.73 11.94 16.35
C ILE A 36 9.00 11.74 15.02
N LEU A 37 7.81 11.13 15.03
CA LEU A 37 7.02 10.90 13.84
C LEU A 37 6.58 12.21 13.17
N ASP A 38 6.24 13.25 13.95
CA ASP A 38 5.92 14.57 13.42
C ASP A 38 7.13 15.23 12.76
N ALA A 39 8.32 15.11 13.34
CA ALA A 39 9.54 15.62 12.73
C ALA A 39 9.84 14.93 11.40
N ARG A 40 9.76 13.59 11.35
CA ARG A 40 9.98 12.82 10.12
C ARG A 40 8.92 13.08 9.05
N ALA A 41 7.67 13.26 9.43
CA ALA A 41 6.61 13.64 8.50
C ALA A 41 6.87 15.01 7.87
N LYS A 42 7.33 15.99 8.67
CA LYS A 42 7.73 17.32 8.17
C LYS A 42 8.92 17.24 7.21
N GLU A 43 9.95 16.46 7.54
CA GLU A 43 11.09 16.22 6.63
C GLU A 43 10.63 15.66 5.27
N ALA A 44 9.62 14.79 5.27
CA ALA A 44 9.04 14.21 4.07
C ALA A 44 8.00 15.12 3.36
N ASN A 45 7.69 16.30 3.88
CA ASN A 45 6.60 17.18 3.44
C ASN A 45 5.22 16.49 3.41
N LEU A 46 4.93 15.67 4.42
CA LEU A 46 3.66 14.94 4.56
C LEU A 46 2.97 15.28 5.89
N SER A 47 1.65 15.04 5.95
CA SER A 47 0.98 14.94 7.25
C SER A 47 1.45 13.68 7.99
N ARG A 48 1.37 13.67 9.33
CA ARG A 48 1.72 12.48 10.12
C ARG A 48 0.95 11.23 9.68
N SER A 49 -0.35 11.37 9.37
CA SER A 49 -1.16 10.25 8.90
C SER A 49 -0.69 9.72 7.55
N ALA A 50 -0.41 10.59 6.57
CA ALA A 50 0.09 10.18 5.27
C ALA A 50 1.50 9.57 5.36
N TYR A 51 2.34 10.09 6.25
CA TYR A 51 3.66 9.51 6.52
C TYR A 51 3.54 8.09 7.08
N LEU A 52 2.71 7.89 8.10
CA LEU A 52 2.48 6.57 8.69
C LEU A 52 1.89 5.58 7.69
N GLU A 53 0.89 6.00 6.91
CA GLU A 53 0.30 5.18 5.84
C GLU A 53 1.37 4.73 4.83
N ARG A 54 2.27 5.64 4.42
CA ARG A 54 3.37 5.30 3.51
C ARG A 54 4.37 4.31 4.12
N VAL A 55 4.69 4.43 5.41
CA VAL A 55 5.53 3.46 6.12
C VAL A 55 4.86 2.08 6.16
N ILE A 56 3.57 2.02 6.47
CA ILE A 56 2.79 0.77 6.51
C ILE A 56 2.73 0.13 5.12
N ILE A 57 2.44 0.89 4.07
CA ILE A 57 2.45 0.39 2.69
C ILE A 57 3.82 -0.18 2.33
N GLY A 58 4.90 0.54 2.67
CA GLY A 58 6.26 0.09 2.42
C GLY A 58 6.59 -1.23 3.13
N TRP A 59 6.16 -1.37 4.40
CA TRP A 59 6.30 -2.61 5.17
C TRP A 59 5.56 -3.77 4.51
N VAL A 60 4.29 -3.56 4.11
CA VAL A 60 3.49 -4.59 3.43
C VAL A 60 4.11 -5.00 2.09
N GLN A 61 4.61 -4.03 1.31
CA GLN A 61 5.26 -4.29 0.03
C GLN A 61 6.61 -5.03 0.14
N ALA A 62 7.31 -4.87 1.27
CA ALA A 62 8.60 -5.51 1.51
C ALA A 62 8.46 -7.03 1.67
N ASP A 63 7.38 -7.50 2.29
CA ASP A 63 7.10 -8.92 2.45
C ASP A 63 6.69 -9.55 1.11
N PRO A 64 7.46 -10.52 0.56
CA PRO A 64 7.11 -11.18 -0.70
C PRO A 64 5.89 -12.10 -0.61
N ARG A 65 5.38 -12.37 0.60
CA ARG A 65 4.19 -13.20 0.84
C ARG A 65 2.88 -12.42 0.73
N ASN A 66 2.96 -11.08 0.68
CA ASN A 66 1.79 -10.25 0.50
C ASN A 66 1.43 -10.13 -0.99
N PRO A 67 0.13 -10.09 -1.32
CA PRO A 67 -0.30 -9.67 -2.65
C PRO A 67 0.28 -8.29 -3.00
N ARG A 68 0.56 -8.05 -4.28
CA ARG A 68 1.13 -6.77 -4.70
C ARG A 68 0.10 -5.67 -4.52
N ILE A 69 0.49 -4.64 -3.77
CA ILE A 69 -0.26 -3.40 -3.60
C ILE A 69 0.45 -2.21 -4.25
N ASP A 70 -0.30 -1.20 -4.64
CA ASP A 70 0.21 0.06 -5.19
C ASP A 70 0.63 1.04 -4.09
N SER A 71 1.03 2.26 -4.50
CA SER A 71 1.45 3.32 -3.56
C SER A 71 0.31 3.90 -2.70
N ARG A 72 -0.93 3.50 -2.95
CA ARG A 72 -2.14 3.90 -2.21
C ARG A 72 -2.64 2.78 -1.30
N GLY A 73 -2.02 1.60 -1.33
CA GLY A 73 -2.45 0.44 -0.55
C GLY A 73 -3.49 -0.44 -1.26
N MET A 74 -3.77 -0.18 -2.54
CA MET A 74 -4.74 -0.95 -3.32
C MET A 74 -4.06 -2.16 -3.96
N PHE A 75 -4.73 -3.30 -4.03
CA PHE A 75 -4.22 -4.43 -4.80
C PHE A 75 -4.02 -4.05 -6.27
N ILE A 76 -2.97 -4.58 -6.88
CA ILE A 76 -2.68 -4.40 -8.31
C ILE A 76 -3.43 -5.51 -9.06
N PRO A 77 -4.41 -5.18 -9.92
CA PRO A 77 -5.10 -6.18 -10.74
C PRO A 77 -4.13 -6.93 -11.65
N GLY A 78 -4.34 -8.24 -11.80
CA GLY A 78 -3.49 -9.10 -12.62
C GLY A 78 -2.06 -9.33 -12.07
N ALA A 79 -1.74 -8.85 -10.86
CA ALA A 79 -0.48 -9.18 -10.23
C ALA A 79 -0.40 -10.68 -9.90
N GLN A 80 0.80 -11.26 -10.06
CA GLN A 80 1.05 -12.65 -9.69
C GLN A 80 0.78 -12.87 -8.20
N SER A 81 0.17 -14.02 -7.88
CA SER A 81 0.04 -14.47 -6.49
C SER A 81 1.42 -14.74 -5.87
N PRO A 82 1.57 -14.62 -4.54
CA PRO A 82 2.82 -14.90 -3.85
C PRO A 82 3.39 -16.30 -4.15
N ARG A 83 2.57 -17.36 -4.15
CA ARG A 83 3.01 -18.70 -4.55
C ARG A 83 3.51 -18.74 -5.99
N ARG A 84 2.76 -18.17 -6.94
CA ARG A 84 3.19 -18.16 -8.35
C ARG A 84 4.47 -17.35 -8.53
N TYR A 85 4.65 -16.28 -7.77
CA TYR A 85 5.88 -15.49 -7.75
C TYR A 85 7.07 -16.30 -7.20
N GLN A 86 6.86 -17.07 -6.13
CA GLN A 86 7.88 -17.99 -5.58
C GLN A 86 8.25 -19.10 -6.57
N GLU A 87 7.27 -19.70 -7.25
CA GLU A 87 7.49 -20.78 -8.23
C GLU A 87 8.22 -20.27 -9.48
N THR A 88 7.81 -19.12 -10.00
CA THR A 88 8.38 -18.56 -11.25
C THR A 88 9.68 -17.78 -11.03
N GLN A 89 9.88 -17.20 -9.85
CA GLN A 89 11.01 -16.33 -9.53
C GLN A 89 11.62 -16.63 -8.15
N ALA A 90 11.93 -17.90 -7.87
CA ALA A 90 12.44 -18.36 -6.58
C ALA A 90 13.65 -17.57 -6.05
N SER A 91 14.61 -17.23 -6.92
CA SER A 91 15.80 -16.44 -6.53
C SER A 91 15.42 -15.02 -6.10
N ALA A 92 14.55 -14.35 -6.85
CA ALA A 92 14.08 -13.01 -6.51
C ALA A 92 13.22 -13.00 -5.24
N PHE A 93 12.37 -14.03 -5.07
CA PHE A 93 11.62 -14.26 -3.83
C PHE A 93 12.56 -14.39 -2.64
N GLY A 94 13.58 -15.25 -2.73
CA GLY A 94 14.56 -15.47 -1.65
C GLY A 94 15.32 -14.20 -1.28
N ALA A 95 15.79 -13.43 -2.27
CA ALA A 95 16.47 -12.16 -2.03
C ALA A 95 15.55 -11.13 -1.35
N LYS A 96 14.29 -11.05 -1.79
CA LYS A 96 13.29 -10.15 -1.19
C LYS A 96 12.92 -10.58 0.23
N PHE A 97 12.75 -11.88 0.47
CA PHE A 97 12.46 -12.43 1.79
C PHE A 97 13.61 -12.18 2.76
N LYS A 98 14.87 -12.29 2.31
CA LYS A 98 16.03 -11.95 3.13
C LYS A 98 15.98 -10.49 3.57
N THR A 99 15.79 -9.56 2.63
CA THR A 99 15.68 -8.12 2.95
C THR A 99 14.52 -7.84 3.91
N PHE A 100 13.38 -8.50 3.72
CA PHE A 100 12.26 -8.42 4.65
C PHE A 100 12.62 -8.97 6.04
N SER A 101 13.31 -10.12 6.13
CA SER A 101 13.74 -10.70 7.39
C SER A 101 14.71 -9.79 8.14
N ASP A 102 15.67 -9.18 7.44
CA ASP A 102 16.61 -8.21 8.02
C ASP A 102 15.83 -7.00 8.58
N ALA A 103 14.83 -6.49 7.84
CA ALA A 103 13.97 -5.41 8.32
C ALA A 103 13.07 -5.83 9.50
N HIS A 104 12.55 -7.06 9.47
CA HIS A 104 11.73 -7.62 10.54
C HIS A 104 12.52 -7.74 11.85
N GLU A 105 13.78 -8.13 11.77
CA GLU A 105 14.67 -8.16 12.94
C GLU A 105 14.91 -6.77 13.51
N VAL A 106 15.17 -5.77 12.67
CA VAL A 106 15.37 -4.38 13.10
C VAL A 106 14.11 -3.81 13.75
N ILE A 107 12.92 -4.10 13.21
CA ILE A 107 11.66 -3.49 13.66
C ILE A 107 11.04 -4.24 14.84
N LEU A 108 11.06 -5.57 14.83
CA LEU A 108 10.35 -6.42 15.79
C LEU A 108 11.30 -7.17 16.74
N GLY A 109 12.62 -7.04 16.57
CA GLY A 109 13.62 -7.63 17.46
C GLY A 109 13.84 -9.13 17.25
N THR A 110 13.25 -9.72 16.23
CA THR A 110 13.37 -11.14 15.89
C THR A 110 13.43 -11.32 14.38
N PRO A 111 14.22 -12.27 13.84
CA PRO A 111 14.18 -12.56 12.41
C PRO A 111 12.80 -13.08 11.98
N ALA A 112 12.47 -12.94 10.70
CA ALA A 112 11.24 -13.52 10.15
C ALA A 112 11.31 -15.07 10.27
N PRO A 113 10.28 -15.74 10.81
CA PRO A 113 10.28 -17.19 10.95
C PRO A 113 10.47 -17.92 9.61
N GLN A 114 11.39 -18.88 9.55
CA GLN A 114 11.70 -19.60 8.31
C GLN A 114 10.48 -20.32 7.71
N ARG A 115 9.60 -20.87 8.57
CA ARG A 115 8.33 -21.52 8.16
C ARG A 115 7.43 -20.62 7.32
N TRP A 116 7.62 -19.30 7.37
CA TRP A 116 6.86 -18.37 6.55
C TRP A 116 7.11 -18.51 5.05
N ILE A 117 8.23 -19.13 4.65
CA ILE A 117 8.55 -19.42 3.25
C ILE A 117 7.69 -20.58 2.72
N GLU A 118 7.26 -21.49 3.59
CA GLU A 118 6.47 -22.67 3.23
C GLU A 118 4.98 -22.33 3.01
N GLU A 119 4.53 -21.20 3.57
CA GLU A 119 3.14 -20.70 3.50
C GLU A 119 3.06 -19.33 2.79
N PRO A 120 3.45 -19.22 1.51
CA PRO A 120 3.54 -17.94 0.81
C PRO A 120 2.18 -17.24 0.62
N ASP A 121 1.08 -17.99 0.53
CA ASP A 121 -0.25 -17.42 0.26
C ASP A 121 -1.07 -17.12 1.52
N ARG A 122 -0.48 -17.23 2.71
CA ARG A 122 -1.23 -17.09 3.97
C ARG A 122 -2.03 -15.78 4.09
N TYR A 123 -1.53 -14.71 3.46
CA TYR A 123 -2.16 -13.39 3.50
C TYR A 123 -2.96 -13.05 2.24
N MET A 124 -3.09 -13.98 1.30
CA MET A 124 -3.98 -13.83 0.15
C MET A 124 -5.42 -14.12 0.62
N PRO A 125 -6.40 -13.24 0.34
CA PRO A 125 -7.80 -13.55 0.60
C PRO A 125 -8.20 -14.78 -0.21
N ALA A 126 -8.94 -15.73 0.40
CA ALA A 126 -9.43 -16.93 -0.29
C ALA A 126 -10.33 -16.61 -1.51
N GLU A 127 -10.92 -15.41 -1.52
CA GLU A 127 -11.84 -14.91 -2.55
C GLU A 127 -11.23 -13.79 -3.41
N TYR A 128 -9.91 -13.58 -3.37
CA TYR A 128 -9.28 -12.66 -4.32
C TYR A 128 -9.19 -13.34 -5.69
N GLU A 129 -10.31 -13.33 -6.40
CA GLU A 129 -10.34 -13.53 -7.84
C GLU A 129 -9.73 -12.26 -8.46
N PRO A 130 -8.52 -12.34 -9.06
CA PRO A 130 -8.07 -11.23 -9.89
C PRO A 130 -9.17 -11.03 -10.93
N PRO A 131 -9.68 -9.80 -11.13
CA PRO A 131 -10.73 -9.58 -12.12
C PRO A 131 -10.24 -10.20 -13.43
N GLU A 132 -11.03 -11.13 -13.99
CA GLU A 132 -10.73 -11.67 -15.31
C GLU A 132 -10.55 -10.47 -16.26
N ASP A 133 -9.61 -10.55 -17.20
CA ASP A 133 -9.25 -9.42 -18.07
C ASP A 133 -10.48 -8.76 -18.78
N GLU A 134 -11.61 -9.47 -18.82
CA GLU A 134 -12.89 -9.02 -19.32
C GLU A 134 -13.67 -8.07 -18.37
N GLU A 135 -13.54 -8.19 -17.04
CA GLU A 135 -14.33 -7.42 -16.04
C GLU A 135 -13.66 -6.13 -15.52
N LEU A 136 -12.39 -5.89 -15.87
CA LEU A 136 -11.76 -4.61 -15.56
C LEU A 136 -12.55 -3.48 -16.25
N SER A 137 -13.09 -2.54 -15.47
CA SER A 137 -13.79 -1.37 -16.02
C SER A 137 -12.88 -0.63 -17.00
N ASP A 138 -13.47 0.01 -18.02
CA ASP A 138 -12.70 0.78 -19.00
C ASP A 138 -11.79 1.83 -18.33
N GLN A 139 -12.17 2.32 -17.15
CA GLN A 139 -11.36 3.22 -16.33
C GLN A 139 -10.15 2.52 -15.70
N ALA A 140 -10.30 1.29 -15.19
CA ALA A 140 -9.19 0.50 -14.68
C ALA A 140 -8.22 0.10 -15.81
N LYS A 141 -8.76 -0.33 -16.96
CA LYS A 141 -7.98 -0.62 -18.17
C LYS A 141 -7.21 0.63 -18.66
N ALA A 142 -7.88 1.79 -18.71
CA ALA A 142 -7.25 3.05 -19.10
C ALA A 142 -6.19 3.53 -18.10
N TRP A 143 -6.40 3.32 -16.80
CA TRP A 143 -5.44 3.66 -15.75
C TRP A 143 -4.18 2.77 -15.83
N ILE A 144 -4.36 1.46 -16.02
CA ILE A 144 -3.27 0.49 -16.22
C ILE A 144 -2.49 0.81 -17.50
N ALA A 145 -3.17 1.03 -18.63
CA ALA A 145 -2.55 1.36 -19.92
C ALA A 145 -1.77 2.68 -19.91
N LYS A 146 -2.22 3.68 -19.13
CA LYS A 146 -1.52 4.96 -18.99
C LYS A 146 -0.22 4.85 -18.18
N ARG A 147 -0.09 3.84 -17.33
CA ARG A 147 1.01 3.69 -16.36
C ARG A 147 2.05 2.64 -16.75
N LEU A 148 1.71 1.72 -17.66
CA LEU A 148 2.61 0.72 -18.25
C LEU A 148 3.29 1.16 -19.55
N LYS A 149 2.99 2.35 -20.09
CA LYS A 149 3.77 2.87 -21.23
C LYS A 149 5.20 3.18 -20.77
N PRO A 150 6.23 2.51 -21.33
CA PRO A 150 7.61 2.90 -21.07
C PRO A 150 7.81 4.33 -21.60
N LYS A 151 8.63 5.10 -20.86
CA LYS A 151 9.15 6.38 -21.36
C LYS A 151 10.04 6.18 -22.57
#